data_AF-A0A150HZP1-F1
#
_entry.id   AF-A0A150HZP1-F1
#
_cell.length_a   1.000
_cell.length_b   1.000
_cell.length_c   1.000
_cell.angle_alpha   90.00
_cell.angle_beta   90.00
_cell.angle_gamma   90.00
#
_symmetry.space_group_name_H-M   'P 1'
#
loop_
_entity.id
_entity.type
_entity.pdbx_description
1 polymer ?
#
loop_
_entity_poly.entity_id
_entity_poly.type
_entity_poly.pdbx_seq_one_letter_code
_entity_poly.pdbx_strand_id
1 'polypeptide(L)'
;MLYIWMPETNGTWYWSAGENWFVAESLEQLIQDLQEHQGKETTFFFPSRNAQILQQTMTKAHYKQLGQEGIKYLLEEFVTLPIDQMKIVHHFQNDRLNILGVAQSSIETWQHALSLLPIQIVAFLPDFLMLPEPEQAEVVIANIYDHLLVRENLWSGNSVDDLGLFLEFQTPETQYKFANLNIQQLDSLATASSKDQRSEFSYQFQQLQRPRQHPFNVLPKAKNADVQWSGYWKAAAIVFIAVIFVQLTYDALRWAKLKKVGDQTAAQAIDQYKYWFGENSRVTEQNIKSQFESQLRMSQLGDTQALSLLSRVGPILMQKQILAQQVNYDASELTMSLKAKSSDDLQALTQQLNQQGFQAELGNVQADTVGAIGVVKVK
;
A
#
# COMPACT_ATOMS: atom_id res chain seq x y z
N MET A 1 -15.11 -2.96 21.92
CA MET A 1 -15.01 -1.48 21.97
C MET A 1 -14.73 -1.09 23.40
N LEU A 2 -13.89 -0.08 23.63
CA LEU A 2 -13.60 0.42 24.97
C LEU A 2 -14.37 1.72 25.25
N TYR A 3 -14.63 1.96 26.53
CA TYR A 3 -15.27 3.16 27.02
C TYR A 3 -14.44 3.71 28.16
N ILE A 4 -14.18 5.01 28.15
CA ILE A 4 -13.42 5.68 29.21
C ILE A 4 -14.21 6.91 29.62
N TRP A 5 -14.41 7.08 30.92
CA TRP A 5 -14.98 8.27 31.51
C TRP A 5 -13.89 9.03 32.24
N MET A 6 -13.67 10.28 31.83
CA MET A 6 -12.60 11.11 32.35
C MET A 6 -13.04 11.83 33.63
N PRO A 7 -12.11 12.05 34.57
CA PRO A 7 -12.38 12.86 35.75
C PRO A 7 -12.51 14.35 35.39
N GLU A 8 -13.16 15.10 36.27
CA GLU A 8 -13.28 16.56 36.15
C GLU A 8 -11.97 17.29 36.48
N THR A 9 -11.18 16.74 37.41
CA THR A 9 -9.89 17.28 37.85
C THR A 9 -8.85 16.16 37.92
N ASN A 10 -7.69 16.37 38.55
CA ASN A 10 -6.75 15.29 38.85
C ASN A 10 -7.41 14.26 39.77
N GLY A 11 -8.08 13.28 39.17
CA GLY A 11 -8.94 12.34 39.86
C GLY A 11 -8.98 11.01 39.15
N THR A 12 -9.98 10.23 39.55
CA THR A 12 -10.13 8.83 39.19
C THR A 12 -10.71 8.69 37.78
N TRP A 13 -10.03 7.90 36.95
CA TRP A 13 -10.50 7.49 35.64
C TRP A 13 -11.35 6.24 35.77
N TYR A 14 -12.40 6.14 34.96
CA TYR A 14 -13.18 4.92 34.86
C TYR A 14 -13.07 4.37 33.44
N TRP A 15 -12.91 3.08 33.30
CA TRP A 15 -12.87 2.43 31.99
C TRP A 15 -13.72 1.17 31.97
N SER A 16 -14.26 0.81 30.80
CA SER A 16 -15.09 -0.36 30.64
C SER A 16 -14.89 -1.00 29.27
N ALA A 17 -14.90 -2.33 29.25
CA ALA A 17 -15.01 -3.12 28.02
C ALA A 17 -16.48 -3.40 27.62
N GLY A 18 -17.45 -2.81 28.33
CA GLY A 18 -18.87 -2.85 28.00
C GLY A 18 -19.79 -3.55 29.00
N GLU A 19 -19.28 -3.94 30.18
CA GLU A 19 -20.07 -4.55 31.24
C GLU A 19 -19.98 -3.70 32.52
N ASN A 20 -18.86 -3.81 33.23
CA ASN A 20 -18.60 -3.10 34.48
C ASN A 20 -17.59 -1.97 34.27
N TRP A 21 -17.68 -0.95 35.11
CA TRP A 21 -16.68 0.11 35.21
C TRP A 21 -15.55 -0.35 36.12
N PHE A 22 -14.32 -0.23 35.63
CA PHE A 22 -13.08 -0.42 36.36
C PHE A 22 -12.51 0.94 36.73
N VAL A 23 -11.80 0.97 37.86
CA VAL A 23 -11.30 2.19 38.48
C VAL A 23 -9.79 2.27 38.28
N ALA A 24 -9.32 3.40 37.76
CA ALA A 24 -7.90 3.73 37.67
C ALA A 24 -7.65 5.07 38.40
N GLU A 25 -6.84 5.04 39.46
CA GLU A 25 -6.62 6.21 40.33
C GLU A 25 -5.74 7.28 39.68
N SER A 26 -5.03 6.93 38.61
CA SER A 26 -4.11 7.82 37.88
C SER A 26 -4.09 7.51 36.38
N LEU A 27 -3.56 8.45 35.60
CA LEU A 27 -3.36 8.26 34.16
C LEU A 27 -2.32 7.16 33.90
N GLU A 28 -1.28 7.03 34.74
CA GLU A 28 -0.27 5.97 34.64
C GLU A 28 -0.88 4.58 34.84
N GLN A 29 -1.75 4.44 35.85
CA GLN A 29 -2.48 3.18 36.07
C GLN A 29 -3.40 2.87 34.88
N LEU A 30 -4.11 3.88 34.36
CA LEU A 30 -4.95 3.71 33.18
C LEU A 30 -4.12 3.25 31.96
N ILE A 31 -2.91 3.79 31.75
CA ILE A 31 -2.01 3.35 30.69
C ILE A 31 -1.67 1.87 30.85
N GLN A 32 -1.35 1.43 32.07
CA GLN A 32 -1.00 0.05 32.37
C GLN A 32 -2.18 -0.90 32.12
N ASP A 33 -3.37 -0.57 32.63
CA ASP A 33 -4.59 -1.37 32.46
C ASP A 33 -4.97 -1.52 30.97
N LEU A 34 -4.76 -0.45 30.18
CA LEU A 34 -5.10 -0.44 28.76
C LEU A 34 -4.04 -1.11 27.86
N GLN A 35 -2.89 -1.56 28.38
CA GLN A 35 -1.86 -2.22 27.55
C GLN A 35 -2.40 -3.50 26.87
N GLU A 36 -3.20 -4.29 27.59
CA GLU A 36 -3.84 -5.50 27.03
C GLU A 36 -4.90 -5.18 25.95
N HIS A 37 -5.26 -3.90 25.83
CA HIS A 37 -6.30 -3.38 24.96
C HIS A 37 -5.73 -2.52 23.83
N GLN A 38 -4.46 -2.73 23.48
CA GLN A 38 -3.74 -1.91 22.52
C GLN A 38 -4.47 -1.80 21.18
N GLY A 39 -4.63 -0.56 20.70
CA GLY A 39 -5.26 -0.26 19.41
C GLY A 39 -6.77 -0.48 19.36
N LYS A 40 -7.44 -0.84 20.47
CA LYS A 40 -8.91 -0.95 20.49
C LYS A 40 -9.56 0.43 20.30
N GLU A 41 -10.61 0.45 19.50
CA GLU A 41 -11.47 1.64 19.34
C GLU A 41 -12.10 2.00 20.68
N THR A 42 -11.94 3.26 21.07
CA THR A 42 -12.32 3.77 22.39
C THR A 42 -13.17 5.04 22.28
N THR A 43 -14.31 5.03 22.98
CA THR A 43 -15.15 6.21 23.17
C THR A 43 -14.87 6.83 24.53
N PHE A 44 -14.67 8.15 24.52
CA PHE A 44 -14.48 8.92 25.73
C PHE A 44 -15.75 9.67 26.10
N PHE A 45 -16.09 9.62 27.38
CA PHE A 45 -17.09 10.43 28.03
C PHE A 45 -16.40 11.56 28.78
N PHE A 46 -16.71 12.80 28.42
CA PHE A 46 -16.25 13.99 29.12
C PHE A 46 -17.37 14.56 30.01
N PRO A 47 -17.01 15.21 31.14
CA PRO A 47 -17.98 15.87 32.01
C PRO A 47 -18.87 16.83 31.23
N SER A 48 -20.17 16.56 31.19
CA SER A 48 -21.13 17.40 30.47
C SER A 48 -21.21 18.83 31.01
N ARG A 49 -20.71 19.08 32.23
CA ARG A 49 -20.48 20.43 32.78
C ARG A 49 -19.58 21.32 31.91
N ASN A 50 -18.72 20.70 31.09
CA ASN A 50 -17.83 21.40 30.17
C ASN A 50 -18.50 21.65 28.79
N ALA A 51 -19.76 21.25 28.63
CA ALA A 51 -20.57 21.51 27.46
C ALA A 51 -21.67 22.54 27.75
N GLN A 52 -21.95 23.36 26.75
CA GLN A 52 -23.15 24.17 26.68
C GLN A 52 -24.11 23.55 25.67
N ILE A 53 -25.33 23.23 26.09
CA ILE A 53 -26.37 22.66 25.23
C ILE A 53 -27.46 23.71 25.01
N LEU A 54 -27.96 23.79 23.78
CA LEU A 54 -29.11 24.63 23.41
C LEU A 54 -30.07 23.83 22.53
N GLN A 55 -31.35 23.85 22.89
CA GLN A 55 -32.42 23.24 22.09
C GLN A 55 -33.39 24.33 21.63
N GLN A 56 -33.63 24.43 20.32
CA GLN A 56 -34.50 25.44 19.76
C GLN A 56 -35.43 24.86 18.69
N THR A 57 -36.72 25.17 18.78
CA THR A 57 -37.71 24.81 17.75
C THR A 57 -37.56 25.75 16.56
N MET A 58 -37.36 25.21 15.36
CA MET A 58 -37.27 25.99 14.14
C MET A 58 -37.63 25.16 12.90
N THR A 59 -38.13 25.82 11.86
CA THR A 59 -38.46 25.14 10.60
C THR A 59 -37.21 24.74 9.84
N LYS A 60 -37.31 23.65 9.06
CA LYS A 60 -36.22 23.21 8.16
C LYS A 60 -35.75 24.29 7.17
N ALA A 61 -36.64 25.20 6.75
CA ALA A 61 -36.29 26.31 5.87
C ALA A 61 -35.36 27.30 6.58
N HIS A 62 -35.68 27.68 7.82
CA HIS A 62 -34.87 28.60 8.63
C HIS A 62 -33.51 27.99 8.99
N TYR A 63 -33.49 26.72 9.39
CA TYR A 63 -32.25 25.96 9.63
C TYR A 63 -31.29 26.00 8.43
N LYS A 64 -31.84 25.80 7.21
CA LYS A 64 -31.02 25.87 5.97
C LYS A 64 -30.53 27.29 5.65
N GLN A 65 -31.30 28.31 5.99
CA GLN A 65 -30.92 29.71 5.77
C GLN A 65 -29.76 30.14 6.68
N LEU A 66 -29.77 29.71 7.95
CA LEU A 66 -28.68 29.97 8.90
C LEU A 66 -27.34 29.38 8.43
N GLY A 67 -27.39 28.18 7.84
CA GLY A 67 -26.18 27.45 7.44
C GLY A 67 -25.31 27.07 8.66
N GLN A 68 -24.14 26.49 8.40
CA GLN A 68 -23.27 26.01 9.50
C GLN A 68 -22.69 27.15 10.33
N GLU A 69 -22.32 28.27 9.73
CA GLU A 69 -21.76 29.42 10.44
C GLU A 69 -22.83 30.14 11.26
N GLY A 70 -24.04 30.36 10.71
CA GLY A 70 -25.13 31.01 11.44
C GLY A 70 -25.60 30.23 12.67
N ILE A 71 -25.57 28.90 12.62
CA ILE A 71 -25.92 28.05 13.78
C ILE A 71 -24.98 28.29 14.96
N LYS A 72 -23.69 28.59 14.71
CA LYS A 72 -22.74 28.84 15.79
C LYS A 72 -23.14 30.06 16.61
N TYR A 73 -23.55 31.14 15.95
CA TYR A 73 -23.92 32.39 16.59
C TYR A 73 -25.18 32.27 17.46
N LEU A 74 -26.03 31.23 17.28
CA LEU A 74 -27.14 30.96 18.20
C LEU A 74 -26.68 30.67 19.63
N LEU A 75 -25.44 30.20 19.79
CA LEU A 75 -24.87 29.84 21.08
C LEU A 75 -24.05 30.99 21.70
N GLU A 76 -23.83 32.08 20.97
CA GLU A 76 -22.95 33.19 21.37
C GLU A 76 -23.38 33.84 22.70
N GLU A 77 -24.68 34.03 22.90
CA GLU A 77 -25.22 34.63 24.14
C GLU A 77 -25.21 33.67 25.34
N PHE A 78 -24.97 32.37 25.10
CA PHE A 78 -25.03 31.31 26.11
C PHE A 78 -23.65 30.76 26.48
N VAL A 79 -22.57 31.33 25.96
CA VAL A 79 -21.19 30.95 26.27
C VAL A 79 -20.41 32.07 26.93
N THR A 80 -19.44 31.69 27.74
CA THR A 80 -18.52 32.63 28.38
C THR A 80 -17.27 32.92 27.53
N LEU A 81 -17.00 32.08 26.53
CA LEU A 81 -15.87 32.22 25.61
C LEU A 81 -16.34 32.74 24.25
N PRO A 82 -15.47 33.43 23.48
CA PRO A 82 -15.79 33.82 22.11
C PRO A 82 -16.22 32.61 21.27
N ILE A 83 -17.23 32.78 20.41
CA ILE A 83 -17.79 31.67 19.63
C ILE A 83 -16.76 30.99 18.72
N ASP A 84 -15.76 31.74 18.26
CA ASP A 84 -14.63 31.23 17.46
C ASP A 84 -13.71 30.28 18.24
N GLN A 85 -13.74 30.33 19.57
CA GLN A 85 -12.99 29.45 20.47
C GLN A 85 -13.83 28.25 20.94
N MET A 86 -15.06 28.12 20.44
CA MET A 86 -15.96 27.02 20.76
C MET A 86 -16.01 26.00 19.62
N LYS A 87 -15.90 24.73 19.97
CA LYS A 87 -16.24 23.61 19.09
C LYS A 87 -17.74 23.37 19.16
N ILE A 88 -18.41 23.58 18.03
CA ILE A 88 -19.88 23.48 17.96
C ILE A 88 -20.26 22.32 17.06
N VAL A 89 -21.13 21.46 17.58
CA VAL A 89 -21.78 20.36 16.86
C VAL A 89 -23.29 20.51 16.99
N HIS A 90 -24.03 20.09 15.97
CA HIS A 90 -25.48 20.26 15.95
C HIS A 90 -26.20 19.10 15.28
N HIS A 91 -27.45 18.92 15.66
CA HIS A 91 -28.37 17.95 15.07
C HIS A 91 -29.76 18.55 14.90
N PHE A 92 -30.28 18.54 13.68
CA PHE A 92 -31.64 18.97 13.39
C PHE A 92 -32.55 17.76 13.12
N GLN A 93 -33.57 17.60 13.95
CA GLN A 93 -34.55 16.51 13.85
C GLN A 93 -35.91 16.99 14.35
N ASN A 94 -37.00 16.60 13.68
CA ASN A 94 -38.38 16.90 14.09
C ASN A 94 -38.65 18.39 14.39
N ASP A 95 -38.17 19.28 13.50
CA ASP A 95 -38.25 20.74 13.65
C ASP A 95 -37.65 21.29 14.96
N ARG A 96 -36.72 20.54 15.56
CA ARG A 96 -35.88 20.97 16.67
C ARG A 96 -34.41 20.90 16.28
N LEU A 97 -33.71 22.00 16.52
CA LEU A 97 -32.26 22.09 16.46
C LEU A 97 -31.70 21.85 17.86
N ASN A 98 -30.79 20.89 17.96
CA ASN A 98 -30.00 20.63 19.16
C ASN A 98 -28.57 21.02 18.87
N ILE A 99 -27.99 21.86 19.72
CA ILE A 99 -26.62 22.35 19.57
C ILE A 99 -25.86 22.01 20.84
N LEU A 100 -24.64 21.53 20.68
CA LEU A 100 -23.69 21.31 21.76
C LEU A 100 -22.39 22.05 21.45
N GLY A 101 -21.99 22.92 22.36
CA GLY A 101 -20.76 23.71 22.31
C GLY A 101 -19.81 23.26 23.42
N VAL A 102 -18.53 23.07 23.09
CA VAL A 102 -17.47 22.77 24.08
C VAL A 102 -16.28 23.66 23.76
N ALA A 103 -15.55 24.13 24.76
CA ALA A 103 -14.34 24.92 24.54
C ALA A 103 -13.32 24.13 23.71
N GLN A 104 -12.83 24.74 22.62
CA GLN A 104 -11.86 24.11 21.72
C GLN A 104 -10.56 23.77 22.46
N SER A 105 -10.12 24.63 23.38
CA SER A 105 -8.94 24.42 24.24
C SER A 105 -9.08 23.20 25.16
N SER A 106 -10.28 22.95 25.70
CA SER A 106 -10.55 21.76 26.52
C SER A 106 -10.42 20.48 25.70
N ILE A 107 -10.99 20.45 24.50
CA ILE A 107 -10.87 19.31 23.59
C ILE A 107 -9.41 19.04 23.25
N GLU A 108 -8.64 20.07 22.90
CA GLU A 108 -7.20 19.94 22.59
C GLU A 108 -6.42 19.40 23.78
N THR A 109 -6.69 19.92 24.98
CA THR A 109 -6.08 19.44 26.23
C THR A 109 -6.36 17.96 26.46
N TRP A 110 -7.62 17.53 26.30
CA TRP A 110 -7.99 16.12 26.42
C TRP A 110 -7.32 15.26 25.35
N GLN A 111 -7.30 15.71 24.09
CA GLN A 111 -6.60 14.98 23.03
C GLN A 111 -5.10 14.80 23.33
N HIS A 112 -4.44 15.83 23.85
CA HIS A 112 -3.04 15.75 24.25
C HIS A 112 -2.84 14.77 25.40
N ALA A 113 -3.63 14.85 26.46
CA ALA A 113 -3.54 13.93 27.60
C ALA A 113 -3.76 12.47 27.16
N LEU A 114 -4.73 12.24 26.29
CA LEU A 114 -5.13 10.91 25.84
C LEU A 114 -4.22 10.35 24.73
N SER A 115 -3.40 11.18 24.09
CA SER A 115 -2.44 10.74 23.06
C SER A 115 -1.39 9.76 23.58
N LEU A 116 -1.17 9.74 24.90
CA LEU A 116 -0.24 8.83 25.57
C LEU A 116 -0.82 7.42 25.78
N LEU A 117 -2.14 7.27 25.67
CA LEU A 117 -2.81 5.99 25.87
C LEU A 117 -2.61 5.07 24.66
N PRO A 118 -2.42 3.75 24.85
CA PRO A 118 -2.18 2.80 23.77
C PRO A 118 -3.46 2.43 22.98
N ILE A 119 -4.38 3.37 22.76
CA ILE A 119 -5.73 3.13 22.23
C ILE A 119 -6.05 4.00 21.01
N GLN A 120 -7.12 3.66 20.29
CA GLN A 120 -7.61 4.47 19.17
C GLN A 120 -8.87 5.25 19.57
N ILE A 121 -8.75 6.56 19.74
CA ILE A 121 -9.89 7.43 20.08
C ILE A 121 -10.81 7.57 18.86
N VAL A 122 -12.09 7.18 19.01
CA VAL A 122 -13.08 7.26 17.92
C VAL A 122 -14.19 8.28 18.15
N ALA A 123 -14.46 8.66 19.41
CA ALA A 123 -15.48 9.66 19.73
C ALA A 123 -15.23 10.31 21.11
N PHE A 124 -15.56 11.60 21.21
CA PHE A 124 -15.69 12.36 22.45
C PHE A 124 -17.16 12.73 22.64
N LEU A 125 -17.79 12.22 23.68
CA LEU A 125 -19.21 12.35 23.96
C LEU A 125 -19.43 12.88 25.38
N PRO A 126 -20.50 13.63 25.64
CA PRO A 126 -20.83 14.03 27.01
C PRO A 126 -21.27 12.81 27.85
N ASP A 127 -20.91 12.81 29.13
CA ASP A 127 -21.13 11.73 30.09
C ASP A 127 -22.61 11.43 30.40
N PHE A 128 -23.53 12.40 30.29
CA PHE A 128 -24.97 12.12 30.46
C PHE A 128 -25.49 11.04 29.49
N LEU A 129 -24.81 10.80 28.35
CA LEU A 129 -25.16 9.75 27.40
C LEU A 129 -24.87 8.33 27.92
N MET A 130 -24.18 8.19 29.06
CA MET A 130 -24.01 6.93 29.76
C MET A 130 -25.28 6.47 30.49
N LEU A 131 -26.24 7.38 30.69
CA LEU A 131 -27.57 7.06 31.21
C LEU A 131 -28.46 6.48 30.12
N PRO A 132 -29.40 5.57 30.45
CA PRO A 132 -30.35 5.05 29.47
C PRO A 132 -31.17 6.18 28.84
N GLU A 133 -31.68 5.93 27.62
CA GLU A 133 -32.53 6.90 26.94
C GLU A 133 -33.85 7.08 27.70
N PRO A 134 -34.22 8.32 28.07
CA PRO A 134 -35.47 8.59 28.76
C PRO A 134 -36.68 8.44 27.83
N GLU A 135 -37.81 8.03 28.40
CA GLU A 135 -39.12 8.09 27.74
C GLU A 135 -39.66 9.54 27.66
N GLN A 136 -40.82 9.72 27.02
CA GLN A 136 -41.42 11.04 26.88
C GLN A 136 -41.84 11.60 28.25
N ALA A 137 -41.35 12.81 28.57
CA ALA A 137 -41.54 13.45 29.88
C ALA A 137 -40.95 12.66 31.07
N GLU A 138 -39.96 11.80 30.80
CA GLU A 138 -39.15 11.14 31.82
C GLU A 138 -37.78 11.82 31.92
N VAL A 139 -37.27 11.97 33.13
CA VAL A 139 -35.90 12.39 33.42
C VAL A 139 -35.19 11.26 34.14
N VAL A 140 -34.08 10.80 33.58
CA VAL A 140 -33.24 9.76 34.18
C VAL A 140 -32.16 10.43 35.01
N ILE A 141 -32.01 9.99 36.26
CA ILE A 141 -31.05 10.51 37.22
C ILE A 141 -30.24 9.34 37.77
N ALA A 142 -28.91 9.42 37.78
CA ALA A 142 -28.12 8.44 38.50
C ALA A 142 -26.92 9.08 39.14
N ASN A 143 -26.61 8.65 40.37
CA ASN A 143 -25.34 8.95 41.00
C ASN A 143 -24.37 7.79 40.74
N ILE A 144 -23.33 8.04 39.94
CA ILE A 144 -22.34 7.05 39.54
C ILE A 144 -20.98 7.55 40.06
N TYR A 145 -20.41 6.84 41.03
CA TYR A 145 -19.14 7.21 41.66
C TYR A 145 -19.09 8.67 42.15
N ASP A 146 -20.12 9.10 42.87
CA ASP A 146 -20.29 10.47 43.39
C ASP A 146 -20.49 11.57 42.34
N HIS A 147 -20.63 11.20 41.06
CA HIS A 147 -21.09 12.12 40.02
C HIS A 147 -22.58 11.92 39.76
N LEU A 148 -23.36 12.97 40.01
CA LEU A 148 -24.77 12.98 39.74
C LEU A 148 -25.03 13.41 38.29
N LEU A 149 -25.42 12.44 37.47
CA LEU A 149 -25.76 12.65 36.08
C LEU A 149 -27.28 12.72 35.92
N VAL A 150 -27.73 13.59 35.03
CA VAL A 150 -29.13 13.74 34.65
C VAL A 150 -29.25 13.72 33.13
N ARG A 151 -30.25 13.00 32.63
CA ARG A 151 -30.61 12.96 31.21
C ARG A 151 -32.09 13.26 31.05
N GLU A 152 -32.37 14.43 30.48
CA GLU A 152 -33.73 14.94 30.31
C GLU A 152 -34.37 14.48 28.99
N ASN A 153 -33.56 14.30 27.95
CA ASN A 153 -34.02 13.75 26.68
C ASN A 153 -32.87 13.10 25.89
N LEU A 154 -33.13 12.72 24.63
CA LEU A 154 -32.12 12.13 23.75
C LEU A 154 -30.91 13.05 23.54
N TRP A 155 -31.12 14.37 23.55
CA TRP A 155 -30.15 15.41 23.18
C TRP A 155 -29.89 16.44 24.29
N SER A 156 -30.38 16.22 25.52
CA SER A 156 -30.16 17.10 26.68
C SER A 156 -29.91 16.28 27.92
N GLY A 157 -28.94 16.74 28.70
CA GLY A 157 -28.53 16.18 29.97
C GLY A 157 -27.33 16.93 30.50
N ASN A 158 -27.03 16.75 31.77
CA ASN A 158 -25.90 17.41 32.42
C ASN A 158 -25.42 16.64 33.66
N SER A 159 -24.23 16.97 34.12
CA SER A 159 -23.72 16.66 35.46
C SER A 159 -24.18 17.78 36.39
N VAL A 160 -24.79 17.42 37.53
CA VAL A 160 -25.48 18.35 38.43
C VAL A 160 -24.87 18.28 39.82
N ASP A 161 -24.46 19.41 40.37
CA ASP A 161 -23.92 19.48 41.74
C ASP A 161 -25.05 19.48 42.81
N ASP A 162 -26.14 20.21 42.54
CA ASP A 162 -27.31 20.33 43.43
C ASP A 162 -28.58 19.80 42.76
N LEU A 163 -29.01 18.60 43.18
CA LEU A 163 -30.23 17.98 42.68
C LEU A 163 -31.48 18.78 43.03
N GLY A 164 -31.54 19.38 44.21
CA GLY A 164 -32.70 20.15 44.66
C GLY A 164 -32.96 21.33 43.74
N LEU A 165 -31.91 22.11 43.45
CA LEU A 165 -31.99 23.25 42.54
C LEU A 165 -32.39 22.81 41.12
N PHE A 166 -31.83 21.70 40.61
CA PHE A 166 -32.21 21.19 39.30
C PHE A 166 -33.71 20.85 39.22
N LEU A 167 -34.25 20.23 40.26
CA LEU A 167 -35.66 19.82 40.33
C LEU A 167 -36.63 21.02 40.36
N GLU A 168 -36.21 22.19 40.87
CA GLU A 168 -37.04 23.40 40.86
C GLU A 168 -37.36 23.92 39.45
N PHE A 169 -36.52 23.61 38.46
CA PHE A 169 -36.71 24.00 37.07
C PHE A 169 -37.46 22.97 36.23
N GLN A 170 -37.81 21.82 36.81
CA GLN A 170 -38.53 20.76 36.10
C GLN A 170 -40.04 21.00 36.07
N THR A 171 -40.70 20.48 35.04
CA THR A 171 -42.16 20.59 34.94
C THR A 171 -42.85 19.64 35.94
N PRO A 172 -44.03 20.00 36.46
CA PRO A 172 -44.74 19.17 37.45
C PRO A 172 -45.17 17.78 36.94
N GLU A 173 -45.23 17.60 35.62
CA GLU A 173 -45.67 16.37 34.95
C GLU A 173 -44.53 15.35 34.77
N THR A 174 -43.29 15.75 35.03
CA THR A 174 -42.09 14.94 34.83
C THR A 174 -42.12 13.66 35.65
N GLN A 175 -41.84 12.55 35.00
CA GLN A 175 -41.54 11.27 35.62
C GLN A 175 -40.04 11.17 35.87
N TYR A 176 -39.65 10.63 37.02
CA TYR A 176 -38.25 10.49 37.40
C TYR A 176 -37.87 9.02 37.48
N LYS A 177 -36.79 8.66 36.81
CA LYS A 177 -36.22 7.34 36.89
C LYS A 177 -34.84 7.45 37.51
N PHE A 178 -34.63 6.87 38.69
CA PHE A 178 -33.42 7.11 39.46
C PHE A 178 -32.65 5.84 39.82
N ALA A 179 -31.33 5.96 39.95
CA ALA A 179 -30.45 4.90 40.42
C ALA A 179 -29.37 5.44 41.35
N ASN A 180 -29.01 4.65 42.38
CA ASN A 180 -27.84 4.88 43.24
C ASN A 180 -27.79 6.24 43.97
N LEU A 181 -28.93 6.93 44.10
CA LEU A 181 -28.98 8.22 44.80
C LEU A 181 -28.63 8.06 46.29
N ASN A 182 -27.87 9.01 46.82
CA ASN A 182 -27.62 9.08 48.25
C ASN A 182 -28.88 9.56 49.01
N ILE A 183 -28.85 9.47 50.34
CA ILE A 183 -30.01 9.80 51.20
C ILE A 183 -30.49 11.24 50.95
N GLN A 184 -29.56 12.20 50.89
CA GLN A 184 -29.90 13.61 50.66
C GLN A 184 -30.54 13.83 49.29
N GLN A 185 -30.01 13.20 48.25
CA GLN A 185 -30.54 13.26 46.88
C GLN A 185 -31.94 12.63 46.80
N LEU A 186 -32.16 11.51 47.50
CA LEU A 186 -33.48 10.87 47.59
C LEU A 186 -34.50 11.77 48.29
N ASP A 187 -34.10 12.46 49.36
CA ASP A 187 -34.97 13.40 50.08
C ASP A 187 -35.33 14.62 49.20
N SER A 188 -34.37 15.17 48.46
CA SER A 188 -34.61 16.23 47.48
C SER A 188 -35.60 15.78 46.40
N LEU A 189 -35.38 14.60 45.81
CA LEU A 189 -36.30 14.03 44.81
C LEU A 189 -37.69 13.77 45.39
N ALA A 190 -37.77 13.30 46.63
CA ALA A 190 -39.02 13.03 47.31
C ALA A 190 -39.81 14.29 47.68
N THR A 191 -39.12 15.42 47.84
CA THR A 191 -39.74 16.72 48.10
C THR A 191 -40.31 17.32 46.81
N ALA A 192 -39.62 17.12 45.68
CA ALA A 192 -40.01 17.69 44.39
C ALA A 192 -41.02 16.84 43.60
N SER A 193 -41.19 15.55 43.94
CA SER A 193 -42.02 14.62 43.15
C SER A 193 -42.91 13.71 44.01
N SER A 194 -44.05 13.30 43.44
CA SER A 194 -44.94 12.31 44.06
C SER A 194 -44.38 10.89 43.96
N LYS A 195 -44.84 9.97 44.82
CA LYS A 195 -44.42 8.56 44.79
C LYS A 195 -44.73 7.87 43.46
N ASP A 196 -45.82 8.22 42.81
CA ASP A 196 -46.22 7.63 41.52
C ASP A 196 -45.41 8.20 40.35
N GLN A 197 -44.69 9.30 40.57
CA GLN A 197 -43.86 9.97 39.56
C GLN A 197 -42.40 9.52 39.60
N ARG A 198 -42.04 8.54 40.43
CA ARG A 198 -40.66 8.12 40.62
C ARG A 198 -40.52 6.61 40.56
N SER A 199 -39.55 6.15 39.79
CA SER A 199 -39.22 4.74 39.64
C SER A 199 -37.73 4.51 39.87
N GLU A 200 -37.40 3.50 40.66
CA GLU A 200 -36.01 3.10 40.87
C GLU A 200 -35.61 2.07 39.80
N PHE A 201 -34.38 2.16 39.30
CA PHE A 201 -33.81 1.17 38.40
C PHE A 201 -32.39 0.79 38.80
N SER A 202 -31.96 -0.40 38.40
CA SER A 202 -30.57 -0.81 38.56
C SER A 202 -29.74 -0.29 37.39
N TYR A 203 -28.80 0.62 37.67
CA TYR A 203 -27.91 1.14 36.65
C TYR A 203 -27.00 0.03 36.11
N GLN A 204 -27.02 -0.14 34.79
CA GLN A 204 -26.07 -0.96 34.04
C GLN A 204 -25.62 -0.16 32.82
N PHE A 205 -24.31 -0.11 32.57
CA PHE A 205 -23.79 0.62 31.43
C PHE A 205 -24.24 -0.05 30.13
N GLN A 206 -24.89 0.72 29.27
CA GLN A 206 -25.33 0.27 27.96
C GLN A 206 -24.42 0.82 26.88
N GLN A 207 -23.90 -0.07 26.04
CA GLN A 207 -23.02 0.31 24.94
C GLN A 207 -23.77 1.20 23.93
N LEU A 208 -23.26 2.41 23.71
CA LEU A 208 -23.78 3.32 22.70
C LEU A 208 -23.64 2.73 21.30
N GLN A 209 -24.71 2.80 20.52
CA GLN A 209 -24.72 2.37 19.13
C GLN A 209 -24.03 3.43 18.26
N ARG A 210 -22.99 3.02 17.53
CA ARG A 210 -22.25 3.86 16.55
C ARG A 210 -21.76 5.21 17.11
N PRO A 211 -20.98 5.24 18.20
CA PRO A 211 -20.55 6.48 18.84
C PRO A 211 -19.72 7.39 17.92
N ARG A 212 -18.98 6.83 16.96
CA ARG A 212 -18.22 7.61 15.95
C ARG A 212 -19.13 8.51 15.09
N GLN A 213 -20.36 8.08 14.82
CA GLN A 213 -21.33 8.80 13.99
C GLN A 213 -22.32 9.63 14.83
N HIS A 214 -22.19 9.60 16.15
CA HIS A 214 -23.10 10.32 17.03
C HIS A 214 -23.02 11.83 16.75
N PRO A 215 -24.16 12.54 16.61
CA PRO A 215 -24.14 13.96 16.25
C PRO A 215 -23.43 14.87 17.26
N PHE A 216 -23.39 14.48 18.53
CA PHE A 216 -22.65 15.19 19.58
C PHE A 216 -21.18 14.77 19.73
N ASN A 217 -20.64 14.00 18.77
CA ASN A 217 -19.22 13.69 18.78
C ASN A 217 -18.40 14.96 18.51
N VAL A 218 -17.76 15.50 19.54
CA VAL A 218 -16.95 16.73 19.45
C VAL A 218 -15.51 16.47 19.06
N LEU A 219 -15.09 15.19 18.99
CA LEU A 219 -13.78 14.83 18.50
C LEU A 219 -13.61 15.51 17.14
N PRO A 220 -12.58 16.38 16.97
CA PRO A 220 -12.31 16.95 15.68
C PRO A 220 -12.17 15.74 14.78
N LYS A 221 -13.08 15.57 13.81
CA LYS A 221 -12.85 14.64 12.70
C LYS A 221 -11.46 15.00 12.29
N ALA A 222 -10.50 14.08 12.53
CA ALA A 222 -9.10 14.30 12.24
C ALA A 222 -9.17 15.04 10.94
N LYS A 223 -8.75 16.31 10.93
CA LYS A 223 -8.76 17.06 9.69
C LYS A 223 -8.17 16.02 8.78
N ASN A 224 -8.95 15.58 7.82
CA ASN A 224 -8.33 15.23 6.61
C ASN A 224 -7.52 16.53 6.41
N ALA A 225 -6.23 16.50 6.73
CA ALA A 225 -5.34 16.32 5.64
C ALA A 225 -6.15 15.45 4.64
N ASP A 226 -6.97 16.03 3.75
CA ASP A 226 -6.61 17.21 3.00
C ASP A 226 -5.07 17.23 2.84
N VAL A 227 -4.38 16.06 2.77
CA VAL A 227 -4.25 15.36 1.50
C VAL A 227 -5.39 15.75 0.55
N GLN A 228 -5.48 17.05 0.24
CA GLN A 228 -5.32 17.55 -1.08
C GLN A 228 -4.27 16.59 -1.59
N TRP A 229 -4.72 15.58 -2.32
CA TRP A 229 -3.90 14.85 -3.25
C TRP A 229 -3.31 15.98 -4.07
N SER A 230 -2.21 16.52 -3.56
CA SER A 230 -1.62 17.75 -4.00
C SER A 230 -1.34 17.43 -5.45
N GLY A 231 -1.64 18.38 -6.34
CA GLY A 231 -1.79 18.12 -7.78
C GLY A 231 -0.62 17.35 -8.43
N TYR A 232 0.49 17.15 -7.71
CA TYR A 232 1.54 16.16 -7.92
C TYR A 232 1.09 14.73 -8.28
N TRP A 233 -0.08 14.23 -7.89
CA TRP A 233 -0.50 12.91 -8.39
C TRP A 233 -0.73 12.94 -9.91
N LYS A 234 -1.24 14.06 -10.43
CA LYS A 234 -1.41 14.28 -11.87
C LYS A 234 -0.05 14.41 -12.54
N ALA A 235 0.90 15.08 -11.89
CA ALA A 235 2.28 15.16 -12.37
C ALA A 235 2.95 13.77 -12.38
N ALA A 236 2.78 12.96 -11.34
CA ALA A 236 3.30 11.60 -11.26
C ALA A 236 2.68 10.70 -12.34
N ALA A 237 1.38 10.81 -12.60
CA ALA A 237 0.71 10.10 -13.68
C ALA A 237 1.24 10.51 -15.07
N ILE A 238 1.46 11.81 -15.30
CA ILE A 238 2.04 12.32 -16.57
C ILE A 238 3.46 11.81 -16.77
N VAL A 239 4.30 11.84 -15.73
CA VAL A 239 5.68 11.32 -15.79
C VAL A 239 5.67 9.81 -16.06
N PHE A 240 4.77 9.05 -15.42
CA PHE A 240 4.64 7.62 -15.65
C PHE A 240 4.23 7.30 -17.10
N ILE A 241 3.27 8.04 -17.65
CA ILE A 241 2.86 7.90 -19.06
C ILE A 241 4.02 8.25 -19.99
N ALA A 242 4.78 9.31 -19.71
CA ALA A 242 5.94 9.70 -20.51
C ALA A 242 7.02 8.60 -20.52
N VAL A 243 7.29 7.98 -19.36
CA VAL A 243 8.24 6.86 -19.25
C VAL A 243 7.77 5.66 -20.08
N ILE A 244 6.49 5.28 -20.00
CA ILE A 244 5.92 4.20 -20.80
C ILE A 244 6.07 4.49 -22.30
N PHE A 245 5.82 5.75 -22.71
CA PHE A 245 5.91 6.14 -24.11
C PHE A 245 7.34 6.08 -24.65
N VAL A 246 8.32 6.52 -23.85
CA VAL A 246 9.74 6.40 -24.18
C VAL A 246 10.14 4.93 -24.29
N GLN A 247 9.72 4.08 -23.35
CA GLN A 247 10.02 2.64 -23.35
C GLN A 247 9.45 1.96 -24.60
N LEU A 248 8.18 2.21 -24.93
CA LEU A 248 7.53 1.63 -26.12
C LEU A 248 8.17 2.11 -27.42
N THR A 249 8.55 3.39 -27.50
CA THR A 249 9.22 3.93 -28.69
C THR A 249 10.61 3.31 -28.86
N TYR A 250 11.36 3.16 -27.77
CA TYR A 250 12.66 2.49 -27.78
C TYR A 250 12.53 1.03 -28.23
N ASP A 251 11.59 0.27 -27.67
CA ASP A 251 11.38 -1.13 -28.03
C ASP A 251 10.93 -1.30 -29.49
N ALA A 252 10.06 -0.41 -29.99
CA ALA A 252 9.63 -0.41 -31.39
C ALA A 252 10.80 -0.14 -32.35
N LEU A 253 11.64 0.87 -32.06
CA LEU A 253 12.82 1.18 -32.86
C LEU A 253 13.84 0.04 -32.83
N ARG A 254 14.07 -0.54 -31.65
CA ARG A 254 14.97 -1.68 -31.47
C ARG A 254 14.48 -2.88 -32.26
N TRP A 255 13.19 -3.20 -32.21
CA TRP A 255 12.58 -4.28 -32.98
C TRP A 255 12.72 -4.05 -34.49
N ALA A 256 12.44 -2.84 -34.99
CA ALA A 256 12.59 -2.52 -36.41
C ALA A 256 14.05 -2.66 -36.89
N LYS A 257 15.01 -2.18 -36.09
CA LYS A 257 16.45 -2.31 -36.40
C LYS A 257 16.88 -3.77 -36.41
N LEU A 258 16.52 -4.55 -35.38
CA LEU A 258 16.86 -5.97 -35.28
C LEU A 258 16.23 -6.78 -36.42
N LYS A 259 14.99 -6.48 -36.78
CA LYS A 259 14.32 -7.13 -37.91
C LYS A 259 15.05 -6.84 -39.22
N LYS A 260 15.41 -5.59 -39.47
CA LYS A 260 16.17 -5.22 -40.68
C LYS A 260 17.54 -5.92 -40.74
N VAL A 261 18.24 -6.03 -39.61
CA VAL A 261 19.52 -6.76 -39.54
C VAL A 261 19.30 -8.26 -39.78
N GLY A 262 18.25 -8.85 -39.18
CA GLY A 262 17.86 -10.24 -39.42
C GLY A 262 17.59 -10.52 -40.89
N ASP A 263 16.73 -9.72 -41.52
CA ASP A 263 16.37 -9.85 -42.94
C ASP A 263 17.62 -9.72 -43.85
N GLN A 264 18.56 -8.84 -43.51
CA GLN A 264 19.81 -8.67 -44.25
C GLN A 264 20.76 -9.87 -44.07
N THR A 265 20.93 -10.36 -42.85
CA THR A 265 21.77 -11.54 -42.57
C THR A 265 21.16 -12.80 -43.20
N ALA A 266 19.83 -12.92 -43.21
CA ALA A 266 19.13 -13.99 -43.88
C ALA A 266 19.38 -13.98 -45.39
N ALA A 267 19.27 -12.81 -46.04
CA ALA A 267 19.57 -12.68 -47.46
C ALA A 267 21.02 -13.09 -47.78
N GLN A 268 21.99 -12.61 -46.99
CA GLN A 268 23.40 -12.99 -47.15
C GLN A 268 23.64 -14.49 -46.94
N ALA A 269 22.97 -15.11 -45.97
CA ALA A 269 23.06 -16.55 -45.73
C ALA A 269 22.46 -17.37 -46.88
N ILE A 270 21.37 -16.91 -47.50
CA ILE A 270 20.77 -17.54 -48.69
C ILE A 270 21.74 -17.44 -49.87
N ASP A 271 22.33 -16.28 -50.10
CA ASP A 271 23.26 -16.07 -51.21
C ASP A 271 24.53 -16.91 -51.04
N GLN A 272 25.07 -16.99 -49.83
CA GLN A 272 26.22 -17.84 -49.52
C GLN A 272 25.89 -19.33 -49.68
N TYR A 273 24.69 -19.76 -49.26
CA TYR A 273 24.23 -21.13 -49.47
C TYR A 273 24.13 -21.47 -50.96
N LYS A 274 23.53 -20.58 -51.76
CA LYS A 274 23.43 -20.76 -53.22
C LYS A 274 24.80 -20.80 -53.89
N TYR A 275 25.75 -20.00 -53.42
CA TYR A 275 27.13 -20.03 -53.91
C TYR A 275 27.82 -21.38 -53.64
N TRP A 276 27.64 -21.97 -52.46
CA TRP A 276 28.28 -23.24 -52.10
C TRP A 276 27.62 -24.48 -52.70
N PHE A 277 26.29 -24.48 -52.86
CA PHE A 277 25.52 -25.69 -53.20
C PHE A 277 24.70 -25.59 -54.50
N GLY A 278 24.75 -24.44 -55.20
CA GLY A 278 24.06 -24.20 -56.46
C GLY A 278 22.62 -23.70 -56.31
N GLU A 279 22.07 -23.08 -57.37
CA GLU A 279 20.75 -22.41 -57.35
C GLU A 279 19.52 -23.35 -57.42
N ASN A 280 19.72 -24.67 -57.45
CA ASN A 280 18.69 -25.64 -57.82
C ASN A 280 17.61 -25.90 -56.74
N SER A 281 17.53 -25.11 -55.67
CA SER A 281 16.53 -25.29 -54.61
C SER A 281 16.01 -23.96 -54.09
N ARG A 282 14.68 -23.87 -53.88
CA ARG A 282 14.05 -22.70 -53.25
C ARG A 282 14.40 -22.66 -51.76
N VAL A 283 15.38 -21.85 -51.40
CA VAL A 283 15.81 -21.65 -50.01
C VAL A 283 15.20 -20.36 -49.45
N THR A 284 14.53 -20.47 -48.30
CA THR A 284 13.91 -19.36 -47.54
C THR A 284 14.53 -19.28 -46.14
N GLU A 285 14.50 -18.09 -45.51
CA GLU A 285 15.12 -17.81 -44.20
C GLU A 285 14.87 -18.88 -43.13
N GLN A 286 13.63 -19.37 -43.02
CA GLN A 286 13.24 -20.39 -42.04
C GLN A 286 13.82 -21.78 -42.32
N ASN A 287 14.14 -22.08 -43.59
CA ASN A 287 14.53 -23.41 -44.06
C ASN A 287 16.03 -23.52 -44.39
N ILE A 288 16.80 -22.43 -44.39
CA ILE A 288 18.25 -22.47 -44.67
C ILE A 288 18.96 -23.47 -43.75
N LYS A 289 18.64 -23.45 -42.45
CA LYS A 289 19.30 -24.31 -41.46
C LYS A 289 19.07 -25.80 -41.76
N SER A 290 17.82 -26.19 -42.02
CA SER A 290 17.47 -27.59 -42.30
C SER A 290 18.01 -28.04 -43.66
N GLN A 291 18.03 -27.15 -44.66
CA GLN A 291 18.62 -27.43 -45.97
C GLN A 291 20.14 -27.58 -45.89
N PHE A 292 20.83 -26.71 -45.14
CA PHE A 292 22.26 -26.83 -44.88
C PHE A 292 22.60 -28.13 -44.14
N GLU A 293 21.86 -28.48 -43.08
CA GLU A 293 22.05 -29.75 -42.38
C GLU A 293 21.76 -30.97 -43.26
N SER A 294 20.78 -30.88 -44.16
CA SER A 294 20.47 -31.95 -45.13
C SER A 294 21.59 -32.12 -46.14
N GLN A 295 22.13 -31.01 -46.66
CA GLN A 295 23.22 -31.02 -47.62
C GLN A 295 24.54 -31.47 -46.97
N LEU A 296 24.77 -31.10 -45.70
CA LEU A 296 25.89 -31.61 -44.91
C LEU A 296 25.75 -33.12 -44.66
N ARG A 297 24.55 -33.61 -44.35
CA ARG A 297 24.27 -35.06 -44.19
C ARG A 297 24.43 -35.83 -45.50
N MET A 298 24.01 -35.25 -46.63
CA MET A 298 24.28 -35.80 -47.96
C MET A 298 25.78 -35.82 -48.26
N SER A 299 26.53 -34.79 -47.85
CA SER A 299 27.98 -34.75 -47.96
C SER A 299 28.70 -35.70 -46.98
N GLN A 300 28.10 -36.06 -45.84
CA GLN A 300 28.63 -37.07 -44.91
C GLN A 300 28.58 -38.50 -45.48
N LEU A 301 27.73 -38.74 -46.48
CA LEU A 301 27.76 -39.97 -47.28
C LEU A 301 28.86 -39.93 -48.37
N GLY A 302 29.47 -38.77 -48.60
CA GLY A 302 30.68 -38.58 -49.38
C GLY A 302 31.94 -38.82 -48.55
N ASP A 303 33.00 -39.28 -49.20
CA ASP A 303 34.20 -39.91 -48.64
C ASP A 303 34.76 -39.26 -47.34
N THR A 304 34.46 -39.89 -46.20
CA THR A 304 34.93 -39.48 -44.85
C THR A 304 36.45 -39.54 -44.68
N GLN A 305 37.17 -40.16 -45.62
CA GLN A 305 38.63 -40.23 -45.61
C GLN A 305 39.26 -38.84 -45.78
N ALA A 306 38.72 -37.97 -46.63
CA ALA A 306 39.24 -36.62 -46.86
C ALA A 306 39.26 -35.76 -45.60
N LEU A 307 38.16 -35.78 -44.83
CA LEU A 307 38.01 -34.99 -43.61
C LEU A 307 38.91 -35.53 -42.49
N SER A 308 39.08 -36.86 -42.42
CA SER A 308 39.99 -37.52 -41.47
C SER A 308 41.46 -37.18 -41.75
N LEU A 309 41.87 -37.19 -43.03
CA LEU A 309 43.21 -36.79 -43.47
C LEU A 309 43.48 -35.32 -43.14
N LEU A 310 42.53 -34.42 -43.45
CA LEU A 310 42.64 -33.00 -43.11
C LEU A 310 42.73 -32.73 -41.61
N SER A 311 41.92 -33.41 -40.80
CA SER A 311 41.92 -33.24 -39.34
C SER A 311 43.25 -33.65 -38.69
N ARG A 312 43.99 -34.55 -39.35
CA ARG A 312 45.24 -35.12 -38.83
C ARG A 312 46.48 -34.40 -39.39
N VAL A 313 46.39 -33.86 -40.60
CA VAL A 313 47.44 -33.04 -41.23
C VAL A 313 47.39 -31.58 -40.74
N GLY A 314 46.20 -31.04 -40.44
CA GLY A 314 46.00 -29.65 -40.01
C GLY A 314 46.86 -29.20 -38.81
N PRO A 315 46.94 -29.96 -37.71
CA PRO A 315 47.77 -29.62 -36.55
C PRO A 315 49.26 -29.52 -36.89
N ILE A 316 49.75 -30.34 -37.82
CA ILE A 316 51.15 -30.40 -38.23
C ILE A 316 51.50 -29.15 -39.06
N LEU A 317 50.60 -28.74 -39.95
CA LEU A 317 50.74 -27.50 -40.74
C LEU A 317 50.74 -26.26 -39.83
N MET A 318 49.86 -26.21 -38.82
CA MET A 318 49.80 -25.12 -37.86
C MET A 318 51.07 -25.04 -36.99
N GLN A 319 51.60 -26.18 -36.54
CA GLN A 319 52.82 -26.24 -35.72
C GLN A 319 54.05 -25.66 -36.44
N LYS A 320 54.14 -25.86 -37.76
CA LYS A 320 55.25 -25.36 -38.58
C LYS A 320 54.97 -24.00 -39.25
N GLN A 321 53.82 -23.38 -38.98
CA GLN A 321 53.37 -22.13 -39.61
C GLN A 321 53.38 -22.17 -41.16
N ILE A 322 53.06 -23.33 -41.74
CA ILE A 322 53.02 -23.51 -43.19
C ILE A 322 51.58 -23.25 -43.65
N LEU A 323 51.40 -22.29 -44.55
CA LEU A 323 50.09 -21.91 -45.07
C LEU A 323 49.76 -22.77 -46.30
N ALA A 324 48.66 -23.51 -46.24
CA ALA A 324 48.10 -24.20 -47.39
C ALA A 324 47.30 -23.19 -48.23
N GLN A 325 47.72 -22.97 -49.48
CA GLN A 325 47.04 -22.05 -50.41
C GLN A 325 45.92 -22.75 -51.17
N GLN A 326 46.10 -24.03 -51.46
CA GLN A 326 45.13 -24.85 -52.16
C GLN A 326 45.19 -26.27 -51.63
N VAL A 327 44.02 -26.84 -51.36
CA VAL A 327 43.84 -28.22 -50.95
C VAL A 327 42.91 -28.86 -51.97
N ASN A 328 43.36 -29.93 -52.61
CA ASN A 328 42.55 -30.73 -53.50
C ASN A 328 42.57 -32.19 -53.03
N TYR A 329 41.41 -32.83 -52.99
CA TYR A 329 41.29 -34.24 -52.65
C TYR A 329 40.65 -34.95 -53.84
N ASP A 330 41.42 -35.84 -54.47
CA ASP A 330 40.99 -36.61 -55.63
C ASP A 330 41.52 -38.04 -55.51
N ALA A 331 40.67 -39.03 -55.80
CA ALA A 331 41.00 -40.46 -55.77
C ALA A 331 41.83 -40.94 -54.55
N SER A 332 41.45 -40.53 -53.33
CA SER A 332 42.14 -40.88 -52.07
C SER A 332 43.56 -40.29 -51.91
N GLU A 333 43.93 -39.30 -52.71
CA GLU A 333 45.16 -38.54 -52.57
C GLU A 333 44.86 -37.09 -52.17
N LEU A 334 45.42 -36.62 -51.06
CA LEU A 334 45.37 -35.22 -50.65
C LEU A 334 46.55 -34.48 -51.29
N THR A 335 46.28 -33.62 -52.26
CA THR A 335 47.28 -32.74 -52.86
C THR A 335 47.17 -31.34 -52.27
N MET A 336 48.24 -30.87 -51.63
CA MET A 336 48.29 -29.55 -51.00
C MET A 336 49.40 -28.70 -51.63
N SER A 337 49.07 -27.48 -52.02
CA SER A 337 50.06 -26.46 -52.37
C SER A 337 50.41 -25.66 -51.11
N LEU A 338 51.61 -25.88 -50.60
CA LEU A 338 52.08 -25.34 -49.33
C LEU A 338 53.11 -24.23 -49.55
N LYS A 339 52.93 -23.09 -48.87
CA LYS A 339 53.91 -22.01 -48.82
C LYS A 339 54.64 -22.03 -47.49
N ALA A 340 55.95 -22.27 -47.54
CA ALA A 340 56.84 -22.32 -46.38
C ALA A 340 57.94 -21.26 -46.48
N LYS A 341 58.65 -21.02 -45.36
CA LYS A 341 59.72 -20.02 -45.28
C LYS A 341 60.99 -20.49 -46.02
N SER A 342 61.21 -21.80 -46.13
CA SER A 342 62.30 -22.41 -46.87
C SER A 342 61.90 -23.76 -47.47
N SER A 343 62.68 -24.26 -48.44
CA SER A 343 62.50 -25.60 -49.00
C SER A 343 62.78 -26.70 -47.96
N ASP A 344 63.68 -26.44 -47.01
CA ASP A 344 64.03 -27.37 -45.93
C ASP A 344 62.84 -27.58 -44.98
N ASP A 345 62.02 -26.55 -44.75
CA ASP A 345 60.81 -26.65 -43.93
C ASP A 345 59.76 -27.56 -44.56
N LEU A 346 59.64 -27.55 -45.90
CA LEU A 346 58.74 -28.45 -46.63
C LEU A 346 59.25 -29.90 -46.56
N GLN A 347 60.57 -30.11 -46.65
CA GLN A 347 61.15 -31.44 -46.56
C GLN A 347 61.04 -32.03 -45.14
N ALA A 348 61.24 -31.20 -44.11
CA ALA A 348 61.03 -31.57 -42.72
C ALA A 348 59.56 -31.91 -42.43
N LEU A 349 58.62 -31.17 -43.03
CA LEU A 349 57.18 -31.46 -42.94
C LEU A 349 56.86 -32.82 -43.59
N THR A 350 57.36 -33.10 -44.79
CA THR A 350 57.15 -34.40 -45.47
C THR A 350 57.72 -35.57 -44.65
N GLN A 351 58.88 -35.41 -44.03
CA GLN A 351 59.45 -36.43 -43.13
C GLN A 351 58.57 -36.65 -41.89
N GLN A 352 58.07 -35.57 -41.28
CA GLN A 352 57.22 -35.66 -40.10
C GLN A 352 55.86 -36.30 -40.43
N LEU A 353 55.30 -36.03 -41.61
CA LEU A 353 54.09 -36.69 -42.11
C LEU A 353 54.32 -38.20 -42.32
N ASN A 354 55.47 -38.57 -42.90
CA ASN A 354 55.86 -39.98 -43.05
C ASN A 354 56.06 -40.70 -41.71
N GLN A 355 56.64 -40.03 -40.71
CA GLN A 355 56.79 -40.58 -39.36
C GLN A 355 55.46 -40.80 -38.63
N GLN A 356 54.42 -40.04 -39.00
CA GLN A 356 53.07 -40.20 -38.43
C GLN A 356 52.21 -41.21 -39.19
N GLY A 357 52.80 -41.94 -40.13
CA GLY A 357 52.18 -43.07 -40.83
C GLY A 357 51.47 -42.72 -42.13
N PHE A 358 51.62 -41.49 -42.63
CA PHE A 358 51.13 -41.09 -43.96
C PHE A 358 52.17 -41.38 -45.04
N GLN A 359 51.75 -41.67 -46.27
CA GLN A 359 52.70 -41.71 -47.38
C GLN A 359 52.73 -40.32 -48.03
N ALA A 360 53.67 -39.48 -47.58
CA ALA A 360 53.82 -38.12 -48.05
C ALA A 360 54.97 -38.00 -49.06
N GLU A 361 54.66 -37.51 -50.26
CA GLU A 361 55.63 -37.23 -51.33
C GLU A 361 55.71 -35.72 -51.57
N LEU A 362 56.94 -35.20 -51.55
CA LEU A 362 57.23 -33.82 -51.94
C LEU A 362 57.38 -33.77 -53.46
N GLY A 363 56.44 -33.11 -54.12
CA GLY A 363 56.50 -32.81 -55.55
C GLY A 363 57.45 -31.65 -55.86
N ASN A 364 57.30 -31.05 -57.04
CA ASN A 364 58.14 -29.93 -57.46
C ASN A 364 58.08 -28.76 -56.46
N VAL A 365 59.26 -28.34 -56.00
CA VAL A 365 59.43 -27.15 -55.16
C VAL A 365 59.96 -26.02 -56.03
N GLN A 366 59.24 -24.89 -56.04
CA GLN A 366 59.68 -23.67 -56.70
C GLN A 366 60.07 -22.65 -55.63
N ALA A 367 61.25 -22.05 -55.78
CA ALA A 367 61.66 -20.93 -54.94
C ALA A 367 60.82 -19.70 -55.31
N ASP A 368 60.15 -19.13 -54.31
CA ASP A 368 59.40 -17.87 -54.41
C ASP A 368 60.22 -16.76 -53.72
N THR A 369 60.02 -15.51 -54.11
CA THR A 369 60.80 -14.35 -53.64
C THR A 369 60.78 -14.12 -52.12
N VAL A 370 59.87 -14.78 -51.39
CA VAL A 370 59.73 -14.70 -49.92
C VAL A 370 59.69 -16.10 -49.26
N GLY A 371 60.07 -17.17 -49.96
CA GLY A 371 60.08 -18.53 -49.40
C GLY A 371 60.09 -19.65 -50.44
N ALA A 372 59.48 -20.79 -50.13
CA ALA A 372 59.34 -21.91 -51.06
C ALA A 372 57.88 -22.33 -51.17
N ILE A 373 57.42 -22.56 -52.41
CA ILE A 373 56.11 -23.16 -52.68
C ILE A 373 56.36 -24.57 -53.17
N GLY A 374 55.82 -25.56 -52.47
CA GLY A 374 55.91 -26.96 -52.84
C GLY A 374 54.56 -27.62 -52.85
N VAL A 375 54.38 -28.57 -53.77
CA VAL A 375 53.20 -29.43 -53.81
C VAL A 375 53.49 -30.68 -53.00
N VAL A 376 52.70 -30.95 -51.96
CA VAL A 376 52.81 -32.17 -51.15
C VAL A 376 51.62 -33.05 -51.42
N LYS A 377 51.88 -34.29 -51.80
CA LYS A 377 50.85 -35.33 -51.96
C LYS A 377 50.89 -36.23 -50.74
N VAL A 378 49.74 -36.49 -50.15
CA VAL A 378 49.61 -37.33 -48.96
C VAL A 378 48.55 -38.39 -49.23
N LYS A 379 48.94 -39.66 -49.04
CA LYS A 379 48.06 -40.83 -49.08
C LYS A 379 47.87 -41.40 -47.69
#